data_AF-A0A645FW90-F1
#
_entry.id   AF-A0A645FW90-F1
#
_cell.length_a   1.000
_cell.length_b   1.000
_cell.length_c   1.000
_cell.angle_alpha   90.00
_cell.angle_beta   90.00
_cell.angle_gamma   90.00
#
_symmetry.space_group_name_H-M   'P 1'
#
loop_
_entity.id
_entity.type
_entity.pdbx_description
1 polymer ?
#
loop_
_entity_poly.entity_id
_entity_poly.type
_entity_poly.pdbx_seq_one_letter_code
_entity_poly.pdbx_strand_id
1 'polypeptide(L)'
;MRKNEGLPLTRVNVSSNYVESVFTLNDPENSIYSNHGFKLGIMVLRNFKDGWYNILPEEGDTSVVVPSKFPIEVFLQYQYQSNVFKNNLQIIGSLELRNRAKYGYPLYYINKNEEWTAYPIPEYRSNSLNFATGVRYCAPSSSDEYFSKIGVALRGYIGINPYGQFRSIPLYSQLGIVLIFE
;
A
#
# COMPACT_ATOMS: atom_id res chain seq x y z
N MET A 1 -2.52 22.12 -10.96
CA MET A 1 -3.88 22.04 -11.52
C MET A 1 -4.69 23.22 -11.01
N ARG A 2 -5.55 23.78 -11.87
CA ARG A 2 -5.94 25.20 -11.92
C ARG A 2 -7.09 25.54 -10.96
N LYS A 3 -6.83 26.39 -9.97
CA LYS A 3 -7.88 27.16 -9.26
C LYS A 3 -8.74 28.00 -10.23
N ASN A 4 -8.16 28.33 -11.39
CA ASN A 4 -8.78 29.10 -12.47
C ASN A 4 -9.87 28.34 -13.25
N GLU A 5 -10.07 27.04 -13.02
CA GLU A 5 -11.09 26.23 -13.70
C GLU A 5 -12.35 26.00 -12.83
N GLY A 6 -12.48 26.74 -11.72
CA GLY A 6 -13.64 26.63 -10.81
C GLY A 6 -13.73 25.29 -10.07
N LEU A 7 -12.64 24.51 -10.06
CA LEU A 7 -12.58 23.20 -9.42
C LEU A 7 -12.59 23.36 -7.88
N PRO A 8 -13.58 22.81 -7.15
CA PRO A 8 -13.70 23.05 -5.71
C PRO A 8 -12.59 22.43 -4.85
N LEU A 9 -11.85 21.46 -5.42
CA LEU A 9 -10.76 20.74 -4.77
C LEU A 9 -9.57 20.65 -5.71
N THR A 10 -8.46 21.29 -5.38
CA THR A 10 -7.26 21.29 -6.25
C THR A 10 -6.19 20.29 -5.80
N ARG A 11 -6.11 20.02 -4.49
CA ARG A 11 -5.14 19.10 -3.90
C ARG A 11 -5.68 18.54 -2.58
N VAL A 12 -5.31 17.30 -2.31
CA VAL A 12 -5.47 16.65 -0.99
C VAL A 12 -4.08 16.36 -0.46
N ASN A 13 -3.80 16.77 0.77
CA ASN A 13 -2.57 16.41 1.45
C ASN A 13 -2.76 15.07 2.14
N VAL A 14 -1.79 14.18 1.94
CA VAL A 14 -1.80 12.84 2.54
C VAL A 14 -0.66 12.78 3.55
N SER A 15 -0.98 12.38 4.77
CA SER A 15 0.02 12.20 5.82
C SER A 15 0.81 10.92 5.59
N SER A 16 2.14 11.05 5.62
CA SER A 16 3.10 9.94 5.65
C SER A 16 3.69 9.73 7.05
N ASN A 17 3.19 10.44 8.06
CA ASN A 17 3.77 10.47 9.40
C ASN A 17 2.99 9.54 10.36
N TYR A 18 3.46 8.30 10.45
CA TYR A 18 2.90 7.26 11.32
C TYR A 18 4.02 6.48 12.01
N VAL A 19 3.66 5.80 13.08
CA VAL A 19 4.50 4.78 13.72
C VAL A 19 4.00 3.42 13.26
N GLU A 20 4.92 2.53 12.90
CA GLU A 20 4.61 1.16 12.52
C GLU A 20 5.27 0.20 13.51
N SER A 21 4.48 -0.77 13.98
CA SER A 21 4.97 -1.90 14.78
C SER A 21 4.62 -3.20 14.07
N VAL A 22 5.62 -4.05 13.86
CA VAL A 22 5.45 -5.34 13.18
C VAL A 22 5.91 -6.46 14.09
N PHE A 23 5.00 -7.36 14.43
CA PHE A 23 5.32 -8.63 15.06
C PHE A 23 5.55 -9.69 14.00
N THR A 24 6.73 -10.31 13.99
CA THR A 24 7.09 -11.36 13.04
C THR A 24 7.18 -12.69 13.77
N LEU A 25 6.37 -13.66 13.35
CA LEU A 25 6.46 -15.05 13.76
C LEU A 25 7.18 -15.83 12.67
N ASN A 26 8.35 -16.35 13.03
CA ASN A 26 9.26 -17.09 12.15
C ASN A 26 9.82 -16.19 11.04
N ASP A 27 11.13 -15.97 11.06
CA ASP A 27 11.80 -15.31 9.94
C ASP A 27 12.24 -16.38 8.94
N PRO A 28 11.74 -16.36 7.69
CA PRO A 28 12.14 -17.34 6.70
C PRO A 28 13.57 -17.13 6.18
N GLU A 29 14.25 -16.07 6.62
CA GLU A 29 15.62 -15.80 6.22
C GLU A 29 16.61 -16.86 6.75
N ASN A 30 17.27 -17.55 5.81
CA ASN A 30 18.42 -18.44 6.04
C ASN A 30 18.17 -19.71 6.89
N SER A 31 16.92 -20.10 7.14
CA SER A 31 16.62 -21.35 7.87
C SER A 31 16.01 -22.41 6.94
N ILE A 32 16.68 -23.57 6.86
CA ILE A 32 16.21 -24.77 6.13
C ILE A 32 14.93 -25.34 6.77
N TYR A 33 14.68 -25.05 8.05
CA TYR A 33 13.55 -25.56 8.82
C TYR A 33 12.40 -24.55 8.94
N SER A 34 12.60 -23.30 8.52
CA SER A 34 11.63 -22.22 8.60
C SER A 34 11.44 -21.57 7.24
N ASN A 35 10.66 -22.20 6.37
CA ASN A 35 10.33 -21.70 5.03
C ASN A 35 9.06 -20.82 5.00
N HIS A 36 8.37 -20.66 6.14
CA HIS A 36 7.14 -19.90 6.29
C HIS A 36 7.32 -18.78 7.31
N GLY A 37 6.95 -17.56 6.96
CA GLY A 37 6.95 -16.41 7.87
C GLY A 37 5.59 -15.73 7.93
N PHE A 38 5.24 -15.23 9.10
CA PHE A 38 3.99 -14.50 9.33
C PHE A 38 4.30 -13.15 9.98
N LYS A 39 3.68 -12.08 9.49
CA LYS A 39 3.84 -10.73 10.05
C LYS A 39 2.48 -10.13 10.37
N LEU A 40 2.33 -9.59 11.57
CA LEU A 40 1.20 -8.78 11.96
C LEU A 40 1.70 -7.35 12.19
N GLY A 41 1.24 -6.42 11.36
CA GLY A 41 1.62 -5.02 11.43
C GLY A 41 0.46 -4.13 11.86
N ILE A 42 0.78 -3.14 12.69
CA ILE A 42 -0.12 -2.06 13.10
C ILE A 42 0.56 -0.74 12.80
N MET A 43 -0.13 0.12 12.05
CA MET A 43 0.29 1.47 11.70
C MET A 43 -0.61 2.46 12.45
N VAL A 44 -0.01 3.37 13.22
CA VAL A 44 -0.74 4.38 14.00
C VAL A 44 -0.29 5.76 13.56
N LEU A 45 -1.23 6.55 13.06
CA LEU A 45 -0.99 7.92 12.62
C LEU A 45 -0.45 8.78 13.77
N ARG A 46 0.53 9.65 13.53
CA ARG A 46 1.10 10.46 14.60
C ARG A 46 0.19 11.61 15.05
N ASN A 47 -0.50 12.27 14.12
CA ASN A 47 -1.43 13.35 14.41
C ASN A 47 -2.86 12.95 14.03
N PHE A 48 -3.64 12.54 15.03
CA PHE A 48 -5.03 12.12 14.81
C PHE A 48 -5.95 13.26 14.36
N LYS A 49 -5.62 14.52 14.66
CA LYS A 49 -6.45 15.66 14.26
C LYS A 49 -6.41 15.92 12.76
N ASP A 50 -5.23 15.70 12.16
CA ASP A 50 -5.02 15.95 10.73
C ASP A 50 -5.41 14.74 9.86
N GLY A 51 -5.56 13.56 10.46
CA GLY A 51 -5.95 12.34 9.75
C GLY A 51 -4.91 11.87 8.73
N TRP A 52 -5.22 10.77 8.04
CA TRP A 52 -4.42 10.27 6.92
C TRP A 52 -4.46 11.19 5.70
N TYR A 53 -5.49 12.01 5.59
CA TYR A 53 -5.59 13.06 4.59
C TYR A 53 -6.30 14.28 5.16
N ASN A 54 -5.94 15.46 4.67
CA ASN A 54 -6.60 16.73 4.94
C ASN A 54 -6.47 17.65 3.72
N ILE A 55 -7.02 18.86 3.86
CA ILE A 55 -6.91 19.92 2.86
C ILE A 55 -6.56 21.23 3.56
N LEU A 56 -5.75 22.06 2.91
CA LEU A 56 -5.53 23.44 3.35
C LEU A 56 -6.65 24.35 2.82
N PRO A 57 -7.05 25.41 3.54
CA PRO A 57 -8.07 26.35 3.08
C PRO A 57 -7.80 26.95 1.69
N GLU A 58 -6.53 27.13 1.33
CA GLU A 58 -6.12 27.62 0.01
C GLU A 58 -6.25 26.58 -1.12
N GLU A 59 -6.38 25.30 -0.79
CA GLU A 59 -6.43 24.17 -1.73
C GLU A 59 -7.86 23.68 -2.03
N GLY A 60 -8.86 24.11 -1.22
CA GLY A 60 -10.28 23.87 -1.46
C GLY A 60 -11.17 24.09 -0.23
N ASP A 61 -12.42 23.63 -0.32
CA ASP A 61 -13.41 23.79 0.76
C ASP A 61 -13.21 22.76 1.89
N THR A 62 -12.75 23.25 3.03
CA THR A 62 -12.52 22.45 4.26
C THR A 62 -13.80 21.92 4.91
N SER A 63 -14.99 22.44 4.54
CA SER A 63 -16.27 21.89 5.00
C SER A 63 -16.68 20.63 4.24
N VAL A 64 -16.16 20.45 3.02
CA VAL A 64 -16.44 19.30 2.15
C VAL A 64 -15.44 18.17 2.38
N VAL A 65 -14.16 18.51 2.58
CA VAL A 65 -13.09 17.54 2.83
C VAL A 65 -12.66 17.62 4.29
N VAL A 66 -13.17 16.71 5.10
CA VAL A 66 -12.79 16.58 6.52
C VAL A 66 -11.63 15.60 6.69
N PRO A 67 -10.77 15.81 7.71
CA PRO A 67 -9.73 14.86 8.08
C PRO A 67 -10.25 13.43 8.29
N SER A 68 -9.44 12.45 7.89
CA SER A 68 -9.74 11.03 8.10
C SER A 68 -10.00 10.70 9.57
N LYS A 69 -11.05 9.92 9.84
CA LYS A 69 -11.46 9.51 11.19
C LYS A 69 -10.80 8.21 11.67
N PHE A 70 -9.98 7.58 10.83
CA PHE A 70 -9.49 6.22 11.02
C PHE A 70 -7.99 6.17 11.29
N PRO A 71 -7.50 6.47 12.50
CA PRO A 71 -6.06 6.71 12.74
C PRO A 71 -5.15 5.46 12.68
N ILE A 72 -5.72 4.26 12.64
CA ILE A 72 -4.96 3.00 12.78
C ILE A 72 -5.15 2.14 11.53
N GLU A 73 -4.11 1.68 10.85
CA GLU A 73 -4.22 0.67 9.78
C GLU A 73 -3.55 -0.63 10.25
N VAL A 74 -4.04 -1.78 9.78
CA VAL A 74 -3.49 -3.08 10.19
C VAL A 74 -3.28 -3.98 8.98
N PHE A 75 -2.24 -4.82 9.03
CA PHE A 75 -2.02 -5.83 8.00
C PHE A 75 -1.55 -7.15 8.59
N LEU A 76 -1.94 -8.23 7.91
CA LEU A 76 -1.43 -9.57 8.11
C LEU A 76 -0.71 -9.99 6.83
N GLN A 77 0.52 -10.44 6.95
CA GLN A 77 1.34 -10.92 5.84
C GLN A 77 1.79 -12.34 6.09
N TYR A 78 1.73 -13.15 5.05
CA TYR A 78 2.36 -14.45 4.94
C TYR A 78 3.49 -14.38 3.91
N GLN A 79 4.61 -15.02 4.20
CA GLN A 79 5.77 -15.11 3.34
C GLN A 79 6.22 -16.58 3.27
N TYR A 80 6.61 -17.01 2.07
CA TYR A 80 7.11 -18.33 1.79
C TYR A 80 8.42 -18.24 1.02
N GLN A 81 9.39 -19.05 1.39
CA GLN A 81 10.67 -19.19 0.70
C GLN A 81 11.03 -20.67 0.64
N SER A 82 11.11 -21.27 -0.55
CA SER A 82 11.52 -22.68 -0.67
C SER A 82 12.96 -22.90 -0.22
N ASN A 83 13.40 -24.14 -0.11
CA ASN A 83 14.83 -24.41 -0.11
C ASN A 83 15.47 -23.94 -1.43
N VAL A 84 16.75 -23.59 -1.38
CA VAL A 84 17.54 -23.26 -2.57
C VAL A 84 17.80 -24.55 -3.36
N PHE A 85 17.42 -24.56 -4.63
CA PHE A 85 17.68 -25.66 -5.54
C PHE A 85 19.16 -25.72 -5.94
N LYS A 86 19.59 -26.83 -6.55
CA LYS A 86 20.99 -27.03 -7.00
C LYS A 86 21.54 -25.92 -7.92
N ASN A 87 20.65 -25.18 -8.61
CA ASN A 87 21.03 -24.08 -9.50
C ASN A 87 20.99 -22.71 -8.80
N ASN A 88 21.03 -22.67 -7.47
CA ASN A 88 20.96 -21.46 -6.66
C ASN A 88 19.66 -20.66 -6.86
N LEU A 89 18.58 -21.34 -7.21
CA LEU A 89 17.26 -20.73 -7.37
C LEU A 89 16.40 -21.02 -6.15
N GLN A 90 15.49 -20.10 -5.83
CA GLN A 90 14.56 -20.22 -4.73
C GLN A 90 13.19 -19.71 -5.16
N ILE A 91 12.15 -20.50 -4.91
CA ILE A 91 10.76 -20.06 -5.08
C ILE A 91 10.41 -19.18 -3.90
N ILE A 92 9.79 -18.04 -4.17
CA ILE A 92 9.31 -17.11 -3.16
C ILE A 92 7.82 -16.82 -3.38
N GLY A 93 7.11 -16.63 -2.28
CA GLY A 93 5.70 -16.28 -2.28
C GLY A 93 5.38 -15.31 -1.15
N SER A 94 4.41 -14.43 -1.36
CA SER A 94 3.85 -13.62 -0.30
C SER A 94 2.38 -13.31 -0.54
N LEU A 95 1.66 -13.13 0.56
CA LEU A 95 0.26 -12.72 0.60
C LEU A 95 0.10 -11.71 1.73
N GLU A 96 -0.40 -10.52 1.46
CA GLU A 96 -0.71 -9.50 2.47
C GLU A 96 -2.19 -9.14 2.39
N LEU A 97 -2.88 -9.24 3.51
CA LEU A 97 -4.21 -8.66 3.72
C LEU A 97 -4.05 -7.41 4.58
N ARG A 98 -4.43 -6.24 4.05
CA ARG A 98 -4.35 -4.97 4.78
C ARG A 98 -5.72 -4.33 4.92
N ASN A 99 -6.12 -4.00 6.14
CA ASN A 99 -7.28 -3.17 6.43
C ASN A 99 -6.84 -1.70 6.57
N ARG A 100 -7.33 -0.85 5.68
CA ARG A 100 -6.89 0.55 5.59
C ARG A 100 -8.06 1.50 5.37
N ALA A 101 -7.84 2.78 5.62
CA ALA A 101 -8.86 3.81 5.42
C ALA A 101 -9.02 4.10 3.93
N LYS A 102 -10.26 4.02 3.43
CA LYS A 102 -10.63 4.57 2.13
C LYS A 102 -11.06 6.01 2.32
N TYR A 103 -10.43 6.91 1.57
CA TYR A 103 -10.64 8.34 1.77
C TYR A 103 -12.00 8.80 1.23
N GLY A 104 -12.66 9.67 2.00
CA GLY A 104 -14.04 10.12 1.75
C GLY A 104 -14.16 11.51 1.14
N TYR A 105 -13.13 12.04 0.48
CA TYR A 105 -13.32 13.27 -0.31
C TYR A 105 -14.04 12.96 -1.62
N PRO A 106 -14.90 13.88 -2.11
CA PRO A 106 -15.71 13.65 -3.30
C PRO A 106 -14.85 13.55 -4.56
N LEU A 107 -15.38 12.84 -5.55
CA LEU A 107 -14.87 12.87 -6.92
C LEU A 107 -15.63 13.93 -7.69
N TYR A 108 -14.92 14.74 -8.47
CA TYR A 108 -15.52 15.78 -9.30
C TYR A 108 -15.56 15.32 -10.76
N TYR A 109 -16.68 15.59 -11.42
CA TYR A 109 -16.85 15.37 -12.85
C TYR A 109 -17.60 16.55 -13.47
N ILE A 110 -17.38 16.78 -14.75
CA ILE A 110 -18.10 17.80 -15.52
C ILE A 110 -19.42 17.20 -15.98
N ASN A 111 -20.53 17.86 -15.63
CA ASN A 111 -21.86 17.43 -16.04
C ASN A 111 -22.21 17.91 -17.47
N LYS A 112 -23.42 17.62 -17.94
CA LYS A 112 -23.88 18.03 -19.29
C LYS A 112 -23.98 19.55 -19.47
N ASN A 113 -24.01 20.31 -18.38
CA ASN A 113 -24.09 21.77 -18.36
C ASN A 113 -22.70 22.42 -18.21
N GLU A 114 -21.62 21.64 -18.36
CA GLU A 114 -20.24 22.09 -18.18
C GLU A 114 -19.89 22.54 -16.75
N GLU A 115 -20.68 22.13 -15.76
CA GLU A 115 -20.45 22.46 -14.36
C GLU A 115 -19.79 21.30 -13.60
N TRP A 116 -18.87 21.65 -12.69
CA TRP A 116 -18.30 20.68 -11.75
C TRP A 116 -19.35 20.19 -10.76
N THR A 117 -19.64 18.90 -10.80
CA THR A 117 -20.55 18.24 -9.86
C THR A 117 -19.75 17.30 -8.95
N ALA A 118 -20.01 17.36 -7.64
CA ALA A 118 -19.39 16.50 -6.66
C ALA A 118 -20.16 15.17 -6.52
N TYR A 119 -19.46 14.05 -6.65
CA TYR A 119 -19.95 12.75 -6.25
C TYR A 119 -19.46 12.44 -4.83
N PRO A 120 -20.35 12.47 -3.81
CA PRO A 120 -19.94 12.22 -2.43
C PRO A 120 -19.52 10.76 -2.25
N ILE A 121 -18.40 10.54 -1.55
CA ILE A 121 -17.90 9.22 -1.20
C ILE A 121 -17.76 9.14 0.31
N PRO A 122 -18.39 8.17 1.00
CA PRO A 122 -18.18 8.02 2.43
C PRO A 122 -16.77 7.50 2.72
N GLU A 123 -16.18 7.97 3.80
CA GLU A 123 -14.98 7.34 4.36
C GLU A 123 -15.36 6.00 5.01
N TYR A 124 -14.62 4.92 4.71
CA TYR A 124 -14.84 3.61 5.36
C TYR A 124 -13.57 2.76 5.37
N ARG A 125 -13.60 1.67 6.12
CA ARG A 125 -12.53 0.66 6.15
C ARG A 125 -12.68 -0.33 5.02
N SER A 126 -11.63 -0.57 4.26
CA SER A 126 -11.62 -1.65 3.28
C SER A 126 -10.38 -2.51 3.38
N ASN A 127 -10.56 -3.78 3.05
CA ASN A 127 -9.50 -4.74 2.94
C ASN A 127 -8.87 -4.64 1.55
N SER A 128 -7.55 -4.73 1.50
CA SER A 128 -6.78 -4.82 0.27
C SER A 128 -5.90 -6.05 0.33
N LEU A 129 -5.79 -6.75 -0.79
CA LEU A 129 -4.99 -7.95 -0.93
C LEU A 129 -3.81 -7.65 -1.85
N ASN A 130 -2.59 -7.92 -1.36
CA ASN A 130 -1.38 -7.95 -2.17
C ASN A 130 -0.91 -9.41 -2.24
N PHE A 131 -0.51 -9.88 -3.40
CA PHE A 131 0.15 -11.17 -3.51
C PHE A 131 1.31 -11.07 -4.47
N ALA A 132 2.37 -11.82 -4.19
CA ALA A 132 3.47 -11.97 -5.11
C ALA A 132 3.97 -13.41 -5.11
N THR A 133 4.34 -13.93 -6.28
CA THR A 133 4.98 -15.24 -6.43
C THR A 133 6.04 -15.17 -7.52
N GLY A 134 7.17 -15.83 -7.29
CA GLY A 134 8.30 -15.69 -8.17
C GLY A 134 9.46 -16.61 -7.85
N VAL A 135 10.57 -16.33 -8.51
CA VAL A 135 11.83 -17.03 -8.34
C VAL A 135 12.93 -15.98 -8.12
N ARG A 136 13.81 -16.24 -7.15
CA ARG A 136 15.04 -15.48 -6.97
C ARG A 136 16.27 -16.37 -7.08
N TYR A 137 17.32 -15.83 -7.66
CA TYR A 137 18.66 -16.38 -7.66
C TYR A 137 19.39 -15.92 -6.39
N CYS A 138 20.00 -16.85 -5.68
CA CYS A 138 20.76 -16.62 -4.45
C CYS A 138 22.24 -16.84 -4.76
N ALA A 139 23.08 -15.80 -4.74
CA ALA A 139 24.50 -15.97 -5.04
C ALA A 139 25.14 -17.06 -4.14
N PRO A 140 26.03 -17.92 -4.67
CA PRO A 140 26.75 -18.89 -3.85
C PRO A 140 27.51 -18.15 -2.74
N SER A 141 27.37 -18.59 -1.49
CA SER A 141 28.14 -18.02 -0.38
C SER A 141 29.59 -18.50 -0.49
N SER A 142 30.46 -17.69 -1.11
CA SER A 142 31.89 -17.69 -0.79
C SER A 142 32.05 -16.94 0.54
N SER A 143 32.92 -17.45 1.41
CA SER A 143 32.95 -17.20 2.85
C SER A 143 33.19 -15.75 3.32
N ASP A 144 33.28 -14.75 2.42
CA ASP A 144 33.52 -13.34 2.77
C ASP A 144 32.87 -12.32 1.80
N GLU A 145 31.97 -12.73 0.89
CA GLU A 145 31.36 -11.79 -0.09
C GLU A 145 29.84 -11.69 0.01
N TYR A 146 29.34 -10.47 -0.27
CA TYR A 146 27.94 -10.04 -0.24
C TYR A 146 26.98 -11.09 -0.81
N PHE A 147 26.07 -11.60 0.03
CA PHE A 147 24.97 -12.47 -0.39
C PHE A 147 23.92 -11.66 -1.14
N SER A 148 24.10 -11.51 -2.45
CA SER A 148 23.14 -10.83 -3.32
C SER A 148 22.05 -11.79 -3.77
N LYS A 149 20.80 -11.32 -3.73
CA LYS A 149 19.64 -12.03 -4.28
C LYS A 149 18.99 -11.17 -5.35
N ILE A 150 18.78 -11.76 -6.53
CA ILE A 150 18.08 -11.11 -7.64
C ILE A 150 16.89 -11.97 -8.03
N GLY A 151 15.69 -11.40 -8.05
CA GLY A 151 14.48 -12.14 -8.33
C GLY A 151 13.51 -11.45 -9.29
N VAL A 152 12.65 -12.27 -9.88
CA VAL A 152 11.51 -11.84 -10.67
C VAL A 152 10.27 -12.46 -10.05
N ALA A 153 9.24 -11.64 -9.83
CA ALA A 153 7.97 -12.09 -9.31
C ALA A 153 6.80 -11.48 -10.08
N LEU A 154 5.73 -12.25 -10.23
CA LEU A 154 4.42 -11.71 -10.56
C LEU A 154 3.80 -11.16 -9.28
N ARG A 155 3.33 -9.91 -9.33
CA ARG A 155 2.67 -9.22 -8.22
C ARG A 155 1.28 -8.79 -8.62
N GLY A 156 0.29 -9.17 -7.82
CA GLY A 156 -1.08 -8.70 -7.95
C GLY A 156 -1.51 -7.86 -6.75
N TYR A 157 -2.44 -6.96 -6.99
CA TYR A 157 -3.07 -6.12 -5.99
C TYR A 157 -4.55 -5.95 -6.30
N ILE A 158 -5.40 -6.02 -5.27
CA ILE A 158 -6.81 -5.66 -5.35
C ILE A 158 -7.26 -4.97 -4.05
N GLY A 159 -7.99 -3.86 -4.16
CA GLY A 159 -8.54 -3.16 -3.00
C GLY A 159 -8.56 -1.65 -3.17
N ILE A 160 -8.17 -0.91 -2.13
CA ILE A 160 -8.03 0.55 -2.18
C ILE A 160 -6.73 0.89 -2.91
N ASN A 161 -6.70 1.94 -3.74
CA ASN A 161 -5.45 2.35 -4.40
C ASN A 161 -4.29 2.52 -3.38
N PRO A 162 -3.11 1.89 -3.59
CA PRO A 162 -2.02 2.00 -2.62
C PRO A 162 -1.46 3.43 -2.53
N TYR A 163 -1.55 4.21 -3.61
CA TYR A 163 -1.14 5.61 -3.66
C TYR A 163 -2.15 6.48 -2.91
N GLY A 164 -1.70 7.14 -1.84
CA GLY A 164 -2.54 7.89 -0.91
C GLY A 164 -3.54 8.84 -1.57
N GLN A 165 -3.08 9.63 -2.53
CA GLN A 165 -3.88 10.64 -3.25
C GLN A 165 -5.02 10.07 -4.11
N PHE A 166 -5.04 8.75 -4.34
CA PHE A 166 -6.04 8.08 -5.17
C PHE A 166 -6.89 7.08 -4.35
N ARG A 167 -6.76 7.08 -3.02
CA ARG A 167 -7.50 6.16 -2.16
C ARG A 167 -9.02 6.37 -2.17
N SER A 168 -9.52 7.52 -2.62
CA SER A 168 -10.96 7.74 -2.80
C SER A 168 -11.54 7.00 -4.03
N ILE A 169 -10.72 6.68 -5.03
CA ILE A 169 -11.16 6.02 -6.27
C ILE A 169 -11.75 4.63 -5.94
N PRO A 170 -12.95 4.29 -6.45
CA PRO A 170 -13.55 2.99 -6.26
C PRO A 170 -12.76 1.89 -6.97
N LEU A 171 -12.43 0.83 -6.21
CA LEU A 171 -11.80 -0.41 -6.66
C LEU A 171 -10.53 -0.21 -7.50
N TYR A 172 -9.38 -0.54 -6.93
CA TYR A 172 -8.11 -0.56 -7.63
C TYR A 172 -7.62 -2.00 -7.74
N SER A 173 -7.30 -2.42 -8.97
CA SER A 173 -6.64 -3.68 -9.23
C SER A 173 -5.43 -3.47 -10.13
N GLN A 174 -4.36 -4.21 -9.87
CA GLN A 174 -3.13 -4.17 -10.66
C GLN A 174 -2.53 -5.57 -10.73
N LEU A 175 -1.96 -5.90 -11.88
CA LEU A 175 -1.06 -7.03 -12.06
C LEU A 175 0.22 -6.51 -12.70
N GLY A 176 1.37 -6.99 -12.25
CA GLY A 176 2.66 -6.56 -12.78
C GLY A 176 3.77 -7.56 -12.52
N ILE A 177 4.92 -7.29 -13.13
CA ILE A 177 6.18 -7.99 -12.88
C ILE A 177 7.02 -7.08 -11.99
N VAL A 178 7.63 -7.66 -10.95
CA VAL A 178 8.51 -6.94 -10.02
C VAL A 178 9.88 -7.57 -10.06
N LEU A 179 10.90 -6.70 -10.11
CA LEU A 179 12.28 -7.07 -9.89
C LEU A 179 12.60 -6.90 -8.40
N ILE A 180 13.23 -7.92 -7.82
CA ILE A 180 13.61 -7.97 -6.41
C ILE A 180 15.12 -7.93 -6.36
N PHE A 181 15.66 -7.00 -5.56
CA PHE A 181 17.08 -6.85 -5.30
C PHE A 181 17.25 -6.80 -3.78
N GLU A 182 17.97 -7.77 -3.21
CA GLU A 182 18.29 -7.87 -1.79
C GLU A 182 19.80 -8.09 -1.61
#